data_AF-A0A517KVV9-F1
#
_entry.id   AF-A0A517KVV9-F1
#
_cell.length_a   1.000
_cell.length_b   1.000
_cell.length_c   1.000
_cell.angle_alpha   90.00
_cell.angle_beta   90.00
_cell.angle_gamma   90.00
#
_symmetry.space_group_name_H-M   'P 1'
#
loop_
_entity.id
_entity.type
_entity.pdbx_description
1 polymer ?
#
loop_
_entity_poly.entity_id
_entity_poly.type
_entity_poly.pdbx_seq_one_letter_code
_entity_poly.pdbx_strand_id
1 'polypeptide(L)'
;MRASIFFFALAPLAMAEAIPDVYARQVVYIACSGTTGNAQCCATDVLGLADLDCANPTTTPQSKDDFTAICSAGGQRARCCALPILDQALICSDPV
;
A
#
# COMPACT_ATOMS: atom_id res chain seq x y z
N MET A 1 -68.77 -11.68 -35.54
CA MET A 1 -67.83 -12.18 -34.51
C MET A 1 -66.44 -11.65 -34.81
N ARG A 2 -66.02 -10.55 -34.18
CA ARG A 2 -64.63 -10.06 -34.17
C ARG A 2 -64.38 -9.52 -32.77
N ALA A 3 -64.03 -10.42 -31.86
CA ALA A 3 -63.71 -10.08 -30.48
C ALA A 3 -62.19 -9.97 -30.32
N SER A 4 -61.79 -8.74 -30.03
CA SER A 4 -60.60 -8.27 -29.29
C SER A 4 -59.41 -9.22 -29.14
N ILE A 5 -58.36 -8.96 -29.92
CA ILE A 5 -57.00 -9.40 -29.61
C ILE A 5 -56.40 -8.36 -28.66
N PHE A 6 -56.33 -8.69 -27.37
CA PHE A 6 -55.57 -7.91 -26.39
C PHE A 6 -54.07 -8.12 -26.65
N PHE A 7 -53.44 -7.15 -27.31
CA PHE A 7 -51.98 -7.10 -27.41
C PHE A 7 -51.41 -6.65 -26.05
N PHE A 8 -51.02 -7.61 -25.22
CA PHE A 8 -50.19 -7.39 -24.04
C PHE A 8 -48.78 -6.97 -24.51
N ALA A 9 -48.54 -5.66 -24.55
CA ALA A 9 -47.22 -5.11 -24.77
C ALA A 9 -46.37 -5.25 -23.49
N LEU A 10 -45.78 -6.43 -23.30
CA LEU A 10 -44.73 -6.66 -22.29
C LEU A 10 -43.43 -6.02 -22.79
N ALA A 11 -43.19 -4.77 -22.40
CA ALA A 11 -41.90 -4.12 -22.60
C ALA A 11 -40.87 -4.71 -21.62
N PRO A 12 -39.73 -5.25 -22.08
CA PRO A 12 -38.70 -5.72 -21.17
C PRO A 12 -38.01 -4.52 -20.51
N LEU A 13 -38.09 -4.44 -19.19
CA LEU A 13 -37.28 -3.53 -18.38
C LEU A 13 -35.81 -3.98 -18.49
N ALA A 14 -35.05 -3.33 -19.37
CA ALA A 14 -33.61 -3.51 -19.42
C ALA A 14 -32.99 -3.01 -18.11
N MET A 15 -32.56 -3.93 -17.25
CA MET A 15 -31.78 -3.62 -16.07
C MET A 15 -30.35 -3.34 -16.55
N ALA A 16 -30.02 -2.06 -16.72
CA ALA A 16 -28.64 -1.63 -16.88
C ALA A 16 -27.96 -1.77 -15.51
N GLU A 17 -27.42 -2.95 -15.25
CA GLU A 17 -26.50 -3.16 -14.14
C GLU A 17 -25.19 -2.46 -14.45
N ALA A 18 -25.09 -1.22 -13.97
CA ALA A 18 -23.79 -0.58 -13.77
C ALA A 18 -23.02 -1.46 -12.79
N ILE A 19 -22.18 -2.36 -13.31
CA ILE A 19 -21.16 -3.02 -12.51
C ILE A 19 -20.36 -1.86 -11.92
N PRO A 20 -20.37 -1.64 -10.59
CA PRO A 20 -19.43 -0.70 -10.03
C PRO A 20 -18.06 -1.21 -10.46
N ASP A 21 -17.32 -0.40 -11.21
CA ASP A 21 -15.90 -0.62 -11.47
C ASP A 21 -15.31 -1.00 -10.13
N VAL A 22 -14.79 -2.23 -10.03
CA VAL A 22 -14.42 -2.87 -8.77
C VAL A 22 -13.36 -1.97 -8.16
N TYR A 23 -13.86 -1.09 -7.32
CA TYR A 23 -13.26 0.07 -6.70
C TYR A 23 -11.74 -0.03 -6.70
N ALA A 24 -11.09 0.79 -7.54
CA ALA A 24 -9.66 1.03 -7.61
C ALA A 24 -8.83 -0.04 -6.88
N ARG A 25 -8.39 -1.08 -7.60
CA ARG A 25 -7.45 -2.10 -7.07
C ARG A 25 -6.45 -1.37 -6.17
N GLN A 26 -6.57 -1.52 -4.86
CA GLN A 26 -5.62 -0.93 -3.92
C GLN A 26 -4.31 -1.65 -4.21
N VAL A 27 -3.46 -1.01 -5.00
CA VAL A 27 -2.13 -1.52 -5.31
C VAL A 27 -1.38 -1.40 -4.00
N VAL A 28 -1.30 -2.51 -3.27
CA VAL A 28 -0.53 -2.58 -2.03
C VAL A 28 0.91 -2.24 -2.39
N TYR A 29 1.40 -1.12 -1.86
CA TYR A 29 2.79 -0.75 -2.00
C TYR A 29 3.64 -1.67 -1.11
N ILE A 30 4.52 -2.42 -1.76
CA ILE A 30 5.49 -3.28 -1.09
C ILE A 30 6.80 -2.50 -1.03
N ALA A 31 6.99 -1.77 0.06
CA ALA A 31 8.20 -0.96 0.27
C ALA A 31 9.48 -1.80 0.35
N CYS A 32 9.35 -3.02 0.88
CA CYS A 32 10.46 -3.89 1.27
C CYS A 32 10.26 -5.29 0.73
N SER A 33 11.33 -5.88 0.18
CA SER A 33 11.31 -7.23 -0.39
C SER A 33 12.53 -8.04 0.05
N GLY A 34 12.41 -9.36 0.07
CA GLY A 34 13.50 -10.26 0.47
C GLY A 34 13.71 -10.34 1.99
N THR A 35 14.94 -10.59 2.43
CA THR A 35 15.33 -10.76 3.84
C THR A 35 15.20 -9.47 4.66
N THR A 36 15.18 -8.33 3.98
CA THR A 36 15.01 -6.99 4.53
C THR A 36 13.54 -6.57 4.51
N GLY A 37 12.65 -7.42 5.00
CA GLY A 37 11.20 -7.29 4.80
C GLY A 37 10.46 -6.27 5.68
N ASN A 38 11.13 -5.60 6.62
CA ASN A 38 10.46 -4.66 7.53
C ASN A 38 10.72 -3.21 7.11
N ALA A 39 9.66 -2.45 6.91
CA ALA A 39 9.73 -1.02 6.65
C ALA A 39 9.96 -0.28 7.96
N GLN A 40 11.13 0.34 8.11
CA GLN A 40 11.52 1.13 9.28
C GLN A 40 11.89 2.57 8.85
N CYS A 41 11.66 3.53 9.74
CA CYS A 41 12.30 4.83 9.69
C CYS A 41 13.55 4.77 10.55
N CYS A 42 14.72 5.07 9.99
CA CYS A 42 15.97 4.96 10.72
C CYS A 42 16.84 6.22 10.64
N ALA A 43 17.53 6.52 11.75
CA ALA A 43 18.65 7.44 11.77
C ALA A 43 19.94 6.71 11.33
N THR A 44 20.54 7.18 10.24
CA THR A 44 21.85 6.68 9.80
C THR A 44 22.92 7.15 10.76
N ASP A 45 23.79 6.25 11.22
CA ASP A 45 25.00 6.64 11.95
C ASP A 45 25.94 7.51 11.09
N VAL A 46 26.82 8.25 11.76
CA VAL A 46 27.81 9.17 11.17
C VAL A 46 28.76 8.47 10.19
N LEU A 47 28.89 7.14 10.25
CA LEU A 47 29.69 6.34 9.33
C LEU A 47 28.88 5.65 8.22
N GLY A 48 27.55 5.77 8.20
CA GLY A 48 26.68 5.22 7.15
C GLY A 48 26.62 3.69 7.08
N LEU A 49 27.15 2.98 8.09
CA LEU A 49 27.28 1.52 8.12
C LEU A 49 26.23 0.82 8.99
N ALA A 50 25.59 1.55 9.92
CA ALA A 50 24.56 1.01 10.79
C ALA A 50 23.48 2.06 11.03
N ASP A 51 22.23 1.63 10.88
CA ASP A 51 21.05 2.38 11.26
C ASP A 51 20.81 2.05 12.75
N LEU A 52 21.13 2.99 13.67
CA LEU A 52 21.21 2.75 15.12
C LEU A 52 19.96 3.19 15.89
N ASP A 53 19.04 3.90 15.23
CA ASP A 53 17.80 4.36 15.82
C ASP A 53 16.68 4.15 14.80
N CYS A 54 16.08 2.95 14.82
CA CYS A 54 15.04 2.54 13.89
C CYS A 54 13.70 2.42 14.61
N ALA A 55 12.66 3.05 14.06
CA ALA A 55 11.29 2.94 14.52
C ALA A 55 10.37 2.50 13.38
N ASN A 56 9.23 1.91 13.72
CA ASN A 56 8.19 1.67 12.72
C ASN A 56 7.65 3.01 12.18
N PRO A 57 7.31 3.09 10.89
CA PRO A 57 6.65 4.26 10.34
C PRO A 57 5.31 4.51 11.05
N THR A 58 4.96 5.78 11.24
CA THR A 58 3.73 6.19 11.93
C THR A 58 2.46 5.81 11.17
N THR A 59 2.57 5.66 9.86
CA THR A 59 1.49 5.23 8.95
C THR A 59 2.03 4.25 7.91
N THR A 60 1.17 3.37 7.40
CA THR A 60 1.54 2.45 6.31
C THR A 60 1.82 3.24 5.04
N PRO A 61 3.04 3.16 4.47
CA PRO A 61 3.37 3.89 3.26
C PRO A 61 2.63 3.34 2.04
N GLN A 62 2.20 4.23 1.15
CA GLN A 62 1.49 3.89 -0.09
C GLN A 62 2.34 4.06 -1.35
N SER A 63 3.53 4.66 -1.23
CA SER A 63 4.51 4.78 -2.30
C SER A 63 5.89 5.06 -1.70
N LYS A 64 6.93 5.04 -2.53
CA LYS A 64 8.30 5.36 -2.11
C LYS A 64 8.43 6.80 -1.60
N ASP A 65 7.80 7.74 -2.30
CA ASP A 65 7.81 9.16 -1.91
C ASP A 65 7.06 9.37 -0.60
N ASP A 66 5.92 8.70 -0.44
CA ASP A 66 5.14 8.72 0.79
C ASP A 66 5.93 8.11 1.96
N PHE A 67 6.61 6.98 1.73
CA PHE A 67 7.47 6.37 2.75
C PHE A 67 8.60 7.31 3.19
N THR A 68 9.24 7.97 2.23
CA THR A 68 10.27 8.97 2.49
C THR A 68 9.71 10.15 3.28
N ALA A 69 8.54 10.65 2.89
CA ALA A 69 7.86 11.75 3.56
C ALA A 69 7.54 11.41 5.03
N ILE A 70 6.94 10.24 5.28
CA ILE A 70 6.59 9.74 6.62
C ILE A 70 7.82 9.71 7.53
N CYS A 71 8.93 9.14 7.07
CA CYS A 71 10.14 9.05 7.89
C CYS A 71 10.85 10.39 8.06
N SER A 72 10.87 11.23 7.01
CA SER A 72 11.49 12.55 7.06
C SER A 72 10.75 13.51 8.01
N ALA A 73 9.44 13.34 8.19
CA ALA A 73 8.66 14.07 9.19
C ALA A 73 9.16 13.81 10.62
N GLY A 74 9.71 12.62 10.88
CA GLY A 74 10.37 12.26 12.13
C GLY A 74 11.88 12.54 12.14
N GLY A 75 12.43 13.20 11.11
CA GLY A 75 13.86 13.49 10.99
C GLY A 75 14.73 12.28 10.59
N GLN A 76 14.10 11.20 10.11
CA GLN A 76 14.75 9.92 9.81
C GLN A 76 14.62 9.57 8.32
N ARG A 77 15.31 8.51 7.88
CA ARG A 77 15.26 8.03 6.50
C ARG A 77 14.39 6.78 6.40
N ALA A 78 13.71 6.62 5.28
CA ALA A 78 12.97 5.39 4.97
C ALA A 78 13.94 4.27 4.60
N ARG A 79 13.89 3.16 5.34
CA ARG A 79 14.81 2.04 5.20
C ARG A 79 14.04 0.73 5.31
N CYS A 80 14.48 -0.26 4.55
CA CYS A 80 14.03 -1.63 4.70
C CYS A 80 15.05 -2.36 5.53
N CYS A 81 14.68 -2.92 6.69
CA CYS A 81 15.61 -3.54 7.62
C CYS A 81 15.26 -5.00 7.91
N ALA A 82 16.27 -5.85 7.94
CA ALA A 82 16.17 -7.17 8.52
C ALA A 82 16.34 -6.97 10.03
N LEU A 83 15.28 -7.16 10.81
CA LEU A 83 15.32 -7.04 12.27
C LEU A 83 15.88 -8.36 12.85
N PRO A 84 17.15 -8.44 13.28
CA PRO A 84 17.50 -9.42 14.30
C PRO A 84 16.80 -9.02 15.59
N ILE A 85 16.51 -10.00 16.45
CA ILE A 85 15.68 -9.91 17.67
C ILE A 85 16.19 -8.85 18.70
N LEU A 86 17.27 -8.11 18.42
CA LEU A 86 18.02 -7.32 19.39
C LEU A 86 18.57 -5.96 18.92
N ASP A 87 18.10 -5.33 17.82
CA ASP A 87 18.46 -3.93 17.41
C ASP A 87 19.96 -3.57 17.31
N GLN A 88 20.88 -4.52 17.49
CA GLN A 88 22.32 -4.24 17.67
C GLN A 88 23.10 -4.13 16.35
N ALA A 89 22.48 -4.53 15.23
CA ALA A 89 23.00 -4.33 13.88
C ALA A 89 21.88 -4.67 12.87
N LEU A 90 21.04 -3.70 12.53
CA LEU A 90 20.09 -3.90 11.44
C LEU A 90 20.85 -3.84 10.11
N ILE A 91 20.72 -4.89 9.31
CA ILE A 91 21.10 -4.82 7.91
C ILE A 91 19.95 -4.12 7.19
N CYS A 92 20.18 -2.89 6.75
CA CYS A 92 19.19 -2.08 6.08
C CYS A 92 19.58 -1.76 4.63
N SER A 93 18.57 -1.76 3.77
CA SER A 93 18.66 -1.44 2.35
C SER A 93 17.68 -0.32 2.03
N ASP A 94 17.89 0.36 0.90
CA ASP A 94 16.92 1.36 0.43
C ASP A 94 15.60 0.68 -0.04
N PRO A 95 14.45 1.35 0.16
CA PRO A 95 13.16 0.88 -0.31
C PRO A 95 13.08 0.87 -1.84
N VAL A 96 12.30 -0.09 -2.37
CA VAL A 96 12.09 -0.27 -3.82
C VAL A 96 11.13 0.76 -4.40
#